data_AF-A0A269WBU8-F1
#
_entry.id   AF-A0A269WBU8-F1
#
_cell.length_a   1.000
_cell.length_b   1.000
_cell.length_c   1.000
_cell.angle_alpha   90.00
_cell.angle_beta   90.00
_cell.angle_gamma   90.00
#
_symmetry.space_group_name_H-M   'P 1'
#
loop_
_entity.id
_entity.type
_entity.pdbx_description
1 polymer ?
#
loop_
_entity_poly.entity_id
_entity_poly.type
_entity_poly.pdbx_seq_one_letter_code
_entity_poly.pdbx_strand_id
1 'polypeptide(L)'
;MKNNKYVRTLTEKWWFIIATLVSSQILYLIMMFYTFPYLSKESNHLLPLDMRASGYSVNDVELFLSTISDKGRDFYINVQLPLDMVYPLLFSLFCILILSKLTRGKNAVLSLAALLIVFIDYAENLCIYLLLKKDSVSSDLVSWSSVLTITKNIVYNAFLIIILFLMLKNIVSFVRNKITLKSQS
;
A
#
# COMPACT_ATOMS: atom_id res chain seq x y z
N MET A 1 11.82 22.30 -33.94
CA MET A 1 11.26 20.92 -33.93
C MET A 1 11.93 19.94 -32.94
N LYS A 2 13.20 20.10 -32.52
CA LYS A 2 13.84 19.23 -31.48
C LYS A 2 13.22 19.33 -30.07
N ASN A 3 12.61 20.47 -29.72
CA ASN A 3 12.04 20.71 -28.38
C ASN A 3 10.80 19.85 -28.09
N ASN A 4 10.05 19.48 -29.14
CA ASN A 4 8.78 18.77 -28.98
C ASN A 4 8.99 17.28 -28.61
N LYS A 5 10.06 16.64 -29.11
CA LYS A 5 10.37 15.24 -28.80
C LYS A 5 10.85 15.06 -27.35
N TYR A 6 11.67 15.99 -26.84
CA TYR A 6 12.14 15.98 -25.45
C TYR A 6 11.01 16.22 -24.45
N VAL A 7 10.21 17.27 -24.65
CA VAL A 7 9.03 17.55 -23.82
C VAL A 7 8.08 16.36 -23.82
N ARG A 8 7.82 15.77 -25.00
CA ARG A 8 6.97 14.59 -25.15
C ARG A 8 7.49 13.36 -24.39
N THR A 9 8.79 13.04 -24.44
CA THR A 9 9.39 11.93 -23.66
C THR A 9 9.43 12.18 -22.14
N LEU A 10 9.49 13.45 -21.72
CA LEU A 10 9.42 13.85 -20.31
C LEU A 10 7.99 13.74 -19.78
N THR A 11 7.00 14.24 -20.54
CA THR A 11 5.57 14.13 -20.20
C THR A 11 5.08 12.68 -20.27
N GLU A 12 5.59 11.89 -21.21
CA GLU A 12 5.26 10.47 -21.39
C GLU A 12 5.64 9.60 -20.18
N LYS A 13 6.52 10.07 -19.28
CA LYS A 13 6.91 9.31 -18.08
C LYS A 13 6.17 9.76 -16.82
N TRP A 14 5.63 10.98 -16.78
CA TRP A 14 4.91 11.49 -15.61
C TRP A 14 3.45 11.06 -15.59
N TRP A 15 2.78 10.97 -16.75
CA TRP A 15 1.38 10.49 -16.78
C TRP A 15 1.29 9.06 -16.25
N PHE A 16 2.28 8.20 -16.52
CA PHE A 16 2.28 6.82 -16.02
C PHE A 16 2.41 6.78 -14.49
N ILE A 17 3.30 7.61 -13.91
CA ILE A 17 3.43 7.77 -12.45
C ILE A 17 2.09 8.22 -11.85
N ILE A 18 1.49 9.26 -12.43
CA ILE A 18 0.21 9.80 -11.97
C ILE A 18 -0.90 8.75 -12.10
N ALA A 19 -0.95 8.01 -13.20
CA ALA A 19 -1.94 6.96 -13.43
C ALA A 19 -1.82 5.85 -12.37
N THR A 20 -0.60 5.39 -12.06
CA THR A 20 -0.38 4.38 -11.00
C THR A 20 -0.80 4.88 -9.62
N LEU A 21 -0.47 6.14 -9.28
CA LEU A 21 -0.89 6.77 -8.04
C LEU A 21 -2.42 6.90 -7.95
N VAL A 22 -3.05 7.48 -8.96
CA VAL A 22 -4.50 7.71 -8.97
C VAL A 22 -5.23 6.37 -8.89
N SER A 23 -4.79 5.36 -9.64
CA SER A 23 -5.39 4.02 -9.61
C SER A 23 -5.26 3.38 -8.22
N SER A 24 -4.08 3.45 -7.58
CA SER A 24 -3.91 2.92 -6.22
C SER A 24 -4.78 3.67 -5.20
N GLN A 25 -4.89 4.99 -5.33
CA GLN A 25 -5.75 5.79 -4.43
C GLN A 25 -7.23 5.50 -4.64
N ILE A 26 -7.69 5.30 -5.88
CA ILE A 26 -9.07 4.89 -6.14
C ILE A 26 -9.38 3.56 -5.46
N LEU A 27 -8.51 2.55 -5.58
CA LEU A 27 -8.69 1.27 -4.90
C LEU A 27 -8.69 1.45 -3.38
N TYR A 28 -7.76 2.23 -2.83
CA TYR A 28 -7.74 2.53 -1.40
C TYR A 28 -9.05 3.17 -0.92
N LEU A 29 -9.57 4.16 -1.65
CA LEU A 29 -10.83 4.83 -1.31
C LEU A 29 -12.03 3.89 -1.43
N ILE A 30 -12.07 3.01 -2.44
CA ILE A 30 -13.07 1.95 -2.53
C ILE A 30 -13.00 1.07 -1.28
N MET A 31 -11.80 0.67 -0.86
CA MET A 31 -11.69 -0.18 0.32
C MET A 31 -12.13 0.53 1.60
N MET A 32 -11.66 1.76 1.79
CA MET A 32 -11.93 2.58 2.97
C MET A 32 -13.41 2.95 3.10
N PHE A 33 -14.09 3.30 2.01
CA PHE A 33 -15.46 3.79 2.04
C PHE A 33 -16.53 2.73 1.73
N TYR A 34 -16.13 1.57 1.21
CA TYR A 34 -17.09 0.53 0.82
C TYR A 34 -16.80 -0.82 1.47
N THR A 35 -15.69 -1.47 1.13
CA THR A 35 -15.49 -2.87 1.52
C THR A 35 -15.20 -3.03 3.02
N PHE A 36 -14.37 -2.18 3.61
CA PHE A 36 -14.10 -2.22 5.05
C PHE A 36 -15.33 -1.88 5.90
N PRO A 37 -16.11 -0.81 5.63
CA PRO A 37 -17.36 -0.57 6.33
C PRO A 37 -18.36 -1.73 6.20
N TYR A 38 -18.42 -2.36 5.02
CA TYR A 38 -19.26 -3.53 4.80
C TYR A 38 -18.82 -4.71 5.67
N LEU A 39 -17.54 -5.08 5.65
CA LEU A 39 -16.99 -6.17 6.48
C LEU A 39 -17.15 -5.89 7.97
N SER A 40 -16.99 -4.64 8.39
CA SER A 40 -17.20 -4.26 9.79
C SER A 40 -18.66 -4.47 10.19
N LYS A 41 -19.61 -4.05 9.35
CA LYS A 41 -21.04 -4.30 9.58
C LYS A 41 -21.36 -5.80 9.67
N GLU A 42 -20.78 -6.61 8.78
CA GLU A 42 -20.99 -8.07 8.77
C GLU A 42 -20.30 -8.79 9.94
N SER A 43 -19.43 -8.13 10.70
CA SER A 43 -18.70 -8.67 11.86
C SER A 43 -19.02 -7.94 13.16
N ASN A 44 -20.26 -7.46 13.33
CA ASN A 44 -20.75 -6.74 14.51
C ASN A 44 -19.85 -5.54 14.89
N HIS A 45 -19.48 -4.75 13.88
CA HIS A 45 -18.63 -3.56 14.00
C HIS A 45 -17.18 -3.82 14.43
N LEU A 46 -16.72 -5.07 14.41
CA LEU A 46 -15.30 -5.37 14.56
C LEU A 46 -14.53 -4.88 13.34
N LEU A 47 -13.25 -4.55 13.53
CA LEU A 47 -12.36 -4.22 12.43
C LEU A 47 -11.96 -5.51 11.68
N PRO A 48 -11.94 -5.50 10.34
CA PRO A 48 -11.27 -6.53 9.53
C PRO A 48 -9.82 -6.76 9.99
N LEU A 49 -9.30 -7.97 9.81
CA LEU A 49 -8.02 -8.37 10.39
C LEU A 49 -6.86 -7.54 9.83
N ASP A 50 -6.85 -7.29 8.52
CA ASP A 50 -5.87 -6.48 7.79
C ASP A 50 -5.87 -4.98 8.16
N MET A 51 -6.93 -4.47 8.80
CA MET A 51 -7.01 -3.10 9.30
C MET A 51 -6.43 -2.93 10.71
N ARG A 52 -6.11 -4.02 11.41
CA ARG A 52 -5.62 -3.98 12.79
C ARG A 52 -4.13 -3.73 12.81
N ALA A 53 -3.73 -2.47 12.61
CA ALA A 53 -2.34 -2.07 12.41
C ALA A 53 -1.38 -2.45 13.56
N SER A 54 -1.91 -2.64 14.77
CA SER A 54 -1.15 -3.09 15.95
C SER A 54 -1.10 -4.62 16.11
N GLY A 55 -1.61 -5.37 15.14
CA GLY A 55 -1.79 -6.82 15.21
C GLY A 55 -3.03 -7.21 16.01
N TYR A 56 -3.13 -8.51 16.29
CA TYR A 56 -4.24 -9.16 16.98
C TYR A 56 -3.80 -10.46 17.65
N SER A 57 -4.58 -10.89 18.64
CA SER A 57 -4.42 -12.15 19.39
C SER A 57 -5.28 -13.29 18.82
N VAL A 58 -5.12 -14.50 19.36
CA VAL A 58 -5.97 -15.65 19.01
C VAL A 58 -7.43 -15.37 19.37
N ASN A 59 -7.69 -14.85 20.57
CA ASN A 59 -9.03 -14.50 21.04
C ASN A 59 -9.70 -13.47 20.11
N ASP A 60 -8.92 -12.50 19.61
CA ASP A 60 -9.40 -11.49 18.68
C ASP A 60 -9.86 -12.08 17.34
N VAL A 61 -9.18 -13.13 16.88
CA VAL A 61 -9.52 -13.86 15.64
C VAL A 61 -10.71 -14.77 15.86
N GLU A 62 -10.76 -15.51 16.96
CA GLU A 62 -11.90 -16.35 17.33
C GLU A 62 -13.18 -15.51 17.48
N LEU A 63 -13.09 -14.36 18.13
CA LEU A 63 -14.20 -13.41 18.23
C LEU A 63 -14.62 -12.91 16.85
N PHE A 64 -13.67 -12.53 15.99
CA PHE A 64 -13.98 -12.08 14.64
C PHE A 64 -14.66 -13.17 13.81
N LEU A 65 -14.13 -14.40 13.82
CA LEU A 65 -14.64 -15.52 13.03
C LEU A 65 -15.98 -16.06 13.52
N SER A 66 -16.27 -15.96 14.82
CA SER A 66 -17.58 -16.32 15.40
C SER A 66 -18.65 -15.26 15.15
N THR A 67 -18.24 -14.04 14.80
CA THR A 67 -19.14 -12.89 14.63
C THR A 67 -19.40 -12.57 13.16
N ILE A 68 -18.42 -12.78 12.28
CA ILE A 68 -18.57 -12.52 10.85
C ILE A 68 -19.62 -13.44 10.23
N SER A 69 -20.57 -12.85 9.50
CA SER A 69 -21.59 -13.62 8.77
C SER A 69 -20.97 -14.43 7.62
N ASP A 70 -21.68 -15.47 7.15
CA ASP A 70 -21.25 -16.25 5.98
C ASP A 70 -21.08 -15.38 4.73
N LYS A 71 -21.97 -14.38 4.56
CA LYS A 71 -21.88 -13.41 3.46
C LYS A 71 -20.68 -12.49 3.61
N GLY A 72 -20.39 -12.02 4.83
CA GLY A 72 -19.21 -11.23 5.14
C GLY A 72 -17.92 -12.00 4.86
N ARG A 73 -17.88 -13.28 5.27
CA ARG A 73 -16.75 -14.18 5.01
C ARG A 73 -16.54 -14.41 3.50
N ASP A 74 -17.60 -14.68 2.76
CA ASP A 74 -17.52 -14.84 1.30
C ASP A 74 -17.07 -13.55 0.59
N PHE A 75 -17.62 -12.40 1.02
CA PHE A 75 -17.21 -11.09 0.52
C PHE A 75 -15.74 -10.78 0.85
N TYR A 76 -15.27 -11.15 2.05
CA TYR A 76 -13.87 -10.97 2.41
C TYR A 76 -12.96 -11.74 1.43
N ILE A 77 -13.27 -13.02 1.21
CA ILE A 77 -12.47 -13.90 0.36
C ILE A 77 -12.51 -13.47 -1.11
N ASN A 78 -13.69 -13.12 -1.63
CA ASN A 78 -13.91 -12.95 -3.07
C ASN A 78 -13.89 -11.49 -3.54
N VAL A 79 -13.91 -10.51 -2.63
CA VAL A 79 -13.91 -9.09 -2.99
C VAL A 79 -12.77 -8.35 -2.30
N GLN A 80 -12.69 -8.40 -0.97
CA GLN A 80 -11.66 -7.67 -0.23
C GLN A 80 -10.25 -8.17 -0.55
N LEU A 81 -9.98 -9.47 -0.38
CA LEU A 81 -8.63 -10.01 -0.62
C LEU A 81 -8.16 -9.79 -2.08
N PRO A 82 -9.00 -9.95 -3.13
CA PRO A 82 -8.59 -9.57 -4.49
C PRO A 82 -8.23 -8.09 -4.65
N LEU A 83 -8.91 -7.17 -3.96
CA LEU A 83 -8.53 -5.76 -3.96
C LEU A 83 -7.19 -5.54 -3.24
N ASP A 84 -6.98 -6.21 -2.11
CA ASP A 84 -5.71 -6.22 -1.39
C ASP A 84 -4.58 -6.88 -2.18
N MET A 85 -4.87 -7.71 -3.19
CA MET A 85 -3.83 -8.18 -4.11
C MET A 85 -3.43 -7.12 -5.14
N VAL A 86 -4.37 -6.29 -5.61
CA VAL A 86 -4.11 -5.31 -6.68
C VAL A 86 -3.52 -4.00 -6.13
N TYR A 87 -4.02 -3.54 -4.97
CA TYR A 87 -3.60 -2.29 -4.35
C TYR A 87 -2.07 -2.17 -4.12
N PRO A 88 -1.40 -3.09 -3.39
CA PRO A 88 0.01 -2.99 -3.10
C PRO A 88 0.88 -3.09 -4.35
N LEU A 89 0.43 -3.80 -5.39
CA LEU A 89 1.12 -3.86 -6.67
C LEU A 89 1.16 -2.47 -7.35
N LEU A 90 0.01 -1.80 -7.46
CA LEU A 90 -0.06 -0.47 -8.06
C LEU A 90 0.69 0.57 -7.21
N PHE A 91 0.56 0.50 -5.89
CA PHE A 91 1.27 1.41 -4.99
C PHE A 91 2.79 1.19 -5.03
N SER A 92 3.25 -0.05 -5.04
CA SER A 92 4.68 -0.38 -5.17
C SER A 92 5.25 0.09 -6.52
N LEU A 93 4.49 -0.09 -7.61
CA LEU A 93 4.88 0.43 -8.92
C LEU A 93 5.01 1.95 -8.92
N PHE A 94 4.05 2.67 -8.32
CA PHE A 94 4.16 4.11 -8.10
C PHE A 94 5.44 4.46 -7.32
N CYS A 95 5.70 3.78 -6.19
CA CYS A 95 6.88 3.98 -5.36
C CYS A 95 8.18 3.79 -6.14
N ILE A 96 8.32 2.72 -6.91
CA ILE A 96 9.49 2.44 -7.77
C ILE A 96 9.72 3.61 -8.73
N LEU A 97 8.66 4.02 -9.45
CA LEU A 97 8.77 5.04 -10.48
C LEU A 97 9.10 6.41 -9.88
N ILE A 98 8.43 6.82 -8.79
CA ILE A 98 8.69 8.12 -8.16
C ILE A 98 10.07 8.16 -7.51
N LEU A 99 10.51 7.09 -6.84
CA LEU A 99 11.85 7.00 -6.25
C LEU A 99 12.93 7.06 -7.32
N SER A 100 12.73 6.41 -8.48
CA SER A 100 13.66 6.52 -9.61
C SER A 100 13.82 7.97 -10.09
N LYS A 101 12.74 8.76 -10.09
CA LYS A 101 12.78 10.19 -10.45
C LYS A 101 13.45 11.03 -9.38
N LEU A 102 13.04 10.86 -8.12
CA LEU A 102 13.54 11.66 -7.00
C LEU A 102 15.05 11.43 -6.75
N THR A 103 15.54 10.23 -7.04
CA THR A 103 16.95 9.84 -6.87
C THR A 103 17.75 9.93 -8.16
N ARG A 104 17.13 10.36 -9.27
CA ARG A 104 17.73 10.39 -10.63
C ARG A 104 18.32 9.03 -11.03
N GLY A 105 17.67 7.94 -10.63
CA GLY A 105 18.08 6.56 -10.89
C GLY A 105 19.26 6.06 -10.06
N LYS A 106 19.80 6.86 -9.12
CA LYS A 106 21.01 6.49 -8.37
C LYS A 106 20.76 5.47 -7.25
N ASN A 107 19.52 5.27 -6.83
CA ASN A 107 19.17 4.38 -5.72
C ASN A 107 18.21 3.26 -6.20
N ALA A 108 18.69 2.42 -7.11
CA ALA A 108 17.92 1.28 -7.63
C ALA A 108 17.51 0.31 -6.52
N VAL A 109 18.38 0.07 -5.53
CA VAL A 109 18.08 -0.78 -4.36
C VAL A 109 16.86 -0.28 -3.59
N LEU A 110 16.82 1.02 -3.28
CA LEU A 110 15.67 1.62 -2.57
C LEU A 110 14.39 1.54 -3.39
N SER A 111 14.50 1.68 -4.72
CA SER A 111 13.34 1.55 -5.61
C SER A 111 12.82 0.11 -5.61
N LEU A 112 13.72 -0.87 -5.77
CA LEU A 112 13.36 -2.30 -5.76
C LEU A 112 12.87 -2.78 -4.39
N ALA A 113 13.34 -2.17 -3.30
CA ALA A 113 12.87 -2.49 -1.95
C ALA A 113 11.37 -2.20 -1.77
N ALA A 114 10.76 -1.35 -2.60
CA ALA A 114 9.31 -1.16 -2.58
C ALA A 114 8.54 -2.44 -2.97
N LEU A 115 9.16 -3.42 -3.62
CA LEU A 115 8.54 -4.72 -3.90
C LEU A 115 8.33 -5.54 -2.62
N LEU A 116 9.08 -5.27 -1.55
CA LEU A 116 8.87 -5.94 -0.25
C LEU A 116 7.47 -5.69 0.30
N ILE A 117 6.88 -4.53 0.00
CA ILE A 117 5.49 -4.22 0.35
C ILE A 117 4.54 -5.27 -0.22
N VAL A 118 4.70 -5.62 -1.50
CA VAL A 118 3.85 -6.60 -2.18
C VAL A 118 3.99 -7.98 -1.56
N PHE A 119 5.22 -8.42 -1.30
CA PHE A 119 5.46 -9.76 -0.75
C PHE A 119 4.89 -9.92 0.67
N ILE A 120 5.06 -8.91 1.53
CA ILE A 120 4.54 -8.96 2.90
C ILE A 120 3.02 -8.93 2.90
N ASP A 121 2.41 -8.06 2.09
CA ASP A 121 0.95 -7.94 1.97
C ASP A 121 0.33 -9.24 1.43
N TYR A 122 0.93 -9.85 0.41
CA TYR A 122 0.44 -11.12 -0.14
C TYR A 122 0.57 -12.28 0.85
N ALA A 123 1.66 -12.31 1.63
CA ALA A 123 1.82 -13.30 2.67
C ALA A 123 0.76 -13.15 3.76
N GLU A 124 0.45 -11.91 4.18
CA GLU A 124 -0.62 -11.62 5.14
C GLU A 124 -1.99 -12.03 4.59
N ASN A 125 -2.32 -11.61 3.37
CA ASN A 125 -3.59 -11.95 2.71
C ASN A 125 -3.80 -13.46 2.58
N LEU A 126 -2.71 -14.23 2.35
CA LEU A 126 -2.76 -15.69 2.36
C LEU A 126 -3.06 -16.23 3.76
N CYS A 127 -2.44 -15.69 4.81
CA CYS A 127 -2.76 -16.07 6.19
C CYS A 127 -4.23 -15.78 6.53
N ILE A 128 -4.73 -14.59 6.18
CA ILE A 128 -6.13 -14.20 6.40
C ILE A 128 -7.07 -15.12 5.64
N TYR A 129 -6.79 -15.43 4.37
CA TYR A 129 -7.54 -16.40 3.59
C TYR A 129 -7.64 -17.76 4.30
N LEU A 130 -6.53 -18.27 4.81
CA LEU A 130 -6.49 -19.55 5.52
C LEU A 130 -7.26 -19.50 6.86
N LEU A 131 -7.24 -18.37 7.56
CA LEU A 131 -8.04 -18.15 8.77
C LEU A 131 -9.54 -18.14 8.46
N LEU A 132 -9.95 -17.49 7.36
CA LEU A 132 -11.36 -17.40 6.94
C LEU A 132 -11.92 -18.75 6.44
N LYS A 133 -11.07 -19.62 5.89
CA LYS A 133 -11.47 -20.94 5.36
C LYS A 133 -11.57 -22.05 6.40
N LYS A 134 -10.95 -21.90 7.57
CA LYS A 134 -10.91 -22.94 8.60
C LYS A 134 -11.96 -22.69 9.68
N ASP A 135 -12.54 -23.77 10.18
CA ASP A 135 -13.47 -23.72 11.32
C ASP A 135 -12.71 -23.63 12.66
N SER A 136 -11.48 -24.14 12.71
CA SER A 136 -10.62 -24.10 13.90
C SER A 136 -9.41 -23.19 13.68
N VAL A 137 -9.18 -22.28 14.63
CA VAL A 137 -8.09 -21.29 14.61
C VAL A 137 -6.78 -21.94 15.07
N SER A 138 -5.74 -21.90 14.23
CA SER A 138 -4.39 -22.29 14.63
C SER A 138 -3.68 -21.08 15.24
N SER A 139 -3.18 -21.22 16.47
CA SER A 139 -2.44 -20.16 17.17
C SER A 139 -1.23 -19.67 16.37
N ASP A 140 -0.51 -20.58 15.73
CA ASP A 140 0.67 -20.25 14.92
C ASP A 140 0.29 -19.43 13.70
N LEU A 141 -0.79 -19.81 13.01
CA LEU A 141 -1.28 -19.06 11.84
C LEU A 141 -1.71 -17.65 12.23
N VAL A 142 -2.39 -17.49 13.38
CA VAL A 142 -2.75 -16.16 13.90
C VAL A 142 -1.51 -15.33 14.21
N SER A 143 -0.52 -15.92 14.87
CA SER A 143 0.73 -15.24 15.20
C SER A 143 1.44 -14.74 13.94
N TRP A 144 1.60 -15.59 12.92
CA TRP A 144 2.18 -15.20 11.63
C TRP A 144 1.39 -14.10 10.95
N SER A 145 0.07 -14.24 10.88
CA SER A 145 -0.83 -13.26 10.26
C SER A 145 -0.70 -11.89 10.94
N SER A 146 -0.66 -11.87 12.28
CA SER A 146 -0.52 -10.68 13.11
C SER A 146 0.85 -10.00 12.92
N VAL A 147 1.94 -10.78 12.93
CA VAL A 147 3.31 -10.28 12.66
C VAL A 147 3.40 -9.68 11.26
N LEU A 148 2.82 -10.32 10.25
CA LEU A 148 2.80 -9.80 8.88
C LEU A 148 1.97 -8.50 8.79
N THR A 149 0.82 -8.44 9.47
CA THR A 149 -0.02 -7.22 9.55
C THR A 149 0.78 -6.05 10.14
N ILE A 150 1.49 -6.27 11.25
CA ILE A 150 2.32 -5.21 11.87
C ILE A 150 3.46 -4.82 10.94
N THR A 151 4.17 -5.82 10.38
CA THR A 151 5.33 -5.59 9.51
C THR A 151 4.95 -4.83 8.26
N LYS A 152 3.83 -5.18 7.60
CA LYS A 152 3.35 -4.47 6.40
C LYS A 152 3.12 -2.99 6.70
N ASN A 153 2.49 -2.69 7.83
CA ASN A 153 2.17 -1.33 8.24
C ASN A 153 3.43 -0.51 8.53
N ILE A 154 4.42 -1.09 9.23
CA ILE A 154 5.71 -0.43 9.47
C ILE A 154 6.42 -0.14 8.15
N VAL A 155 6.50 -1.12 7.25
CA VAL A 155 7.18 -0.98 5.95
C VAL A 155 6.48 0.06 5.08
N TYR A 156 5.14 0.02 4.97
CA TYR A 156 4.35 1.01 4.23
C TYR A 156 4.62 2.44 4.72
N ASN A 157 4.52 2.66 6.03
CA ASN A 157 4.74 3.98 6.63
C ASN A 157 6.18 4.47 6.45
N ALA A 158 7.18 3.59 6.60
CA ALA A 158 8.57 3.94 6.36
C ALA A 158 8.81 4.39 4.90
N PHE A 159 8.24 3.70 3.92
CA PHE A 159 8.35 4.09 2.51
C PHE A 159 7.68 5.43 2.21
N LEU A 160 6.50 5.68 2.79
CA LEU A 160 5.82 6.97 2.68
C LEU A 160 6.69 8.11 3.23
N ILE A 161 7.26 7.94 4.43
CA ILE A 161 8.15 8.94 5.06
C ILE A 161 9.37 9.21 4.16
N ILE A 162 10.00 8.18 3.61
CA ILE A 162 11.16 8.32 2.73
C ILE A 162 10.80 9.10 1.47
N ILE A 163 9.68 8.79 0.83
CA ILE A 163 9.22 9.49 -0.38
C ILE A 163 8.95 10.96 -0.07
N LEU A 164 8.20 11.26 0.99
CA LEU A 164 7.90 12.63 1.42
C LEU A 164 9.17 13.43 1.71
N PHE A 165 10.11 12.84 2.44
CA PHE A 165 11.42 13.46 2.72
C PHE A 165 12.18 13.79 1.43
N LEU A 166 12.26 12.85 0.48
CA LEU A 166 12.94 13.07 -0.79
C LEU A 166 12.25 14.11 -1.68
N MET A 167 10.92 14.16 -1.66
CA MET A 167 10.14 15.20 -2.34
C MET A 167 10.47 16.58 -1.77
N LEU A 168 10.40 16.73 -0.44
CA LEU A 168 10.74 17.99 0.24
C LEU A 168 12.17 18.43 -0.07
N LYS A 169 13.15 17.51 0.02
CA LYS A 169 14.55 17.80 -0.30
C LYS A 169 14.71 18.33 -1.73
N ASN A 170 14.03 17.72 -2.69
CA ASN A 170 14.11 18.12 -4.10
C ASN A 170 13.43 19.48 -4.36
N ILE A 171 12.29 19.75 -3.71
CA ILE A 171 11.61 21.05 -3.78
C ILE A 171 12.51 22.16 -3.22
N VAL A 172 13.09 21.96 -2.04
CA VAL A 172 14.01 22.93 -1.40
C VAL A 172 15.23 23.19 -2.30
N SER A 173 15.84 22.15 -2.85
CA SER A 173 16.98 22.30 -3.77
C SER A 173 16.60 23.08 -5.03
N PHE A 174 15.40 22.86 -5.58
CA PHE A 174 14.92 23.57 -6.77
C PHE A 174 14.71 25.06 -6.50
N VAL A 175 14.04 25.40 -5.39
CA VAL A 175 13.80 26.79 -4.97
C VAL A 175 15.13 27.52 -4.74
N ARG A 176 16.06 26.91 -4.01
CA ARG A 176 17.39 27.49 -3.75
C ARG A 176 18.14 27.83 -5.04
N ASN A 177 18.18 26.89 -6.00
CA ASN A 177 18.88 27.10 -7.27
C ASN A 177 18.26 28.25 -8.08
N LYS A 178 16.93 28.40 -8.07
CA LYS A 178 16.26 29.53 -8.75
C LYS A 178 16.60 30.88 -8.11
N ILE A 179 16.67 30.94 -6.78
CA ILE A 179 17.05 32.18 -6.08
C ILE A 179 18.49 32.57 -6.43
N THR A 180 19.43 31.62 -6.40
CA THR A 180 20.84 31.88 -6.75
C THR A 180 21.01 32.38 -8.19
N LEU A 181 20.29 31.80 -9.16
CA LEU A 181 20.33 32.25 -10.56
C LEU A 181 19.80 33.69 -10.72
N LYS A 182 18.76 34.08 -9.95
CA LYS A 182 18.22 35.44 -9.98
C LYS A 182 19.15 36.47 -9.33
N SER A 183 19.97 36.07 -8.35
CA SER A 183 20.98 36.96 -7.75
C SER A 183 22.21 37.21 -8.63
N GLN A 184 22.40 36.43 -9.70
CA GLN A 184 23.54 36.52 -10.61
C GLN A 184 23.19 37.20 -11.95
N SER A 185 21.92 37.56 -12.16
CA SER A 185 21.38 38.28 -13.33
C SER A 185 21.08 39.73 -12.99
#